data_AF-A0A4Q0MBZ1-F1
#
_entry.id   AF-A0A4Q0MBZ1-F1
#
_cell.length_a   1.000
_cell.length_b   1.000
_cell.length_c   1.000
_cell.angle_alpha   90.00
_cell.angle_beta   90.00
_cell.angle_gamma   90.00
#
_symmetry.space_group_name_H-M   'P 1'
#
loop_
_entity.id
_entity.type
_entity.pdbx_description
1 polymer ?
#
loop_
_entity_poly.entity_id
_entity_poly.type
_entity_poly.pdbx_seq_one_letter_code
_entity_poly.pdbx_strand_id
1 'polypeptide(L)'
;MKLSTKETLEIFARYIGKHVWIEDLRGLNNELTHQCGLLKGLKEDAILISYVSRLLWMPVNDEATALYRYKLLLHPLSRLTEDIMATANSLPASGFISQYYVRLGFDMPVFIAPDHPGNCKTVAELDLADYRSPREILELNYSEAASTSQTSIIL
;
A
#
# COMPACT_ATOMS: atom_id res chain seq x y z
N MET A 1 -6.13 1.83 15.16
CA MET A 1 -5.06 1.14 15.90
C MET A 1 -3.77 1.52 15.21
N LYS A 2 -2.74 1.94 15.96
CA LYS A 2 -1.49 2.43 15.35
C LYS A 2 -0.45 1.30 15.33
N LEU A 3 0.11 1.03 14.16
CA LEU A 3 1.22 0.11 13.98
C LEU A 3 2.55 0.86 14.14
N SER A 4 3.55 0.18 14.67
CA SER A 4 4.93 0.64 14.64
C SER A 4 5.50 0.59 13.23
N THR A 5 6.61 1.31 13.02
CA THR A 5 7.38 1.25 11.77
C THR A 5 7.78 -0.19 11.44
N LYS A 6 8.28 -0.95 12.42
CA LYS A 6 8.67 -2.35 12.23
C LYS A 6 7.51 -3.23 11.78
N GLU A 7 6.36 -3.15 12.43
CA GLU A 7 5.18 -3.95 12.07
C GLU A 7 4.67 -3.57 10.66
N THR A 8 4.72 -2.29 10.32
CA THR A 8 4.37 -1.80 8.97
C THR A 8 5.31 -2.41 7.91
N LEU A 9 6.62 -2.40 8.17
CA LEU A 9 7.61 -2.99 7.26
C LEU A 9 7.44 -4.51 7.14
N GLU A 10 7.16 -5.22 8.23
CA GLU A 10 6.89 -6.67 8.20
C GLU A 10 5.66 -7.03 7.36
N ILE A 11 4.63 -6.18 7.36
CA ILE A 11 3.47 -6.34 6.48
C ILE A 11 3.87 -6.07 5.03
N PHE A 12 4.55 -4.96 4.75
CA PHE A 12 4.98 -4.59 3.39
C PHE A 12 5.90 -5.64 2.78
N ALA A 13 6.74 -6.31 3.57
CA ALA A 13 7.65 -7.36 3.11
C ALA A 13 6.93 -8.53 2.42
N ARG A 14 5.67 -8.80 2.77
CA ARG A 14 4.86 -9.85 2.14
C ARG A 14 4.45 -9.49 0.71
N TYR A 15 4.41 -8.20 0.39
CA TYR A 15 3.86 -7.65 -0.85
C TYR A 15 4.95 -7.03 -1.75
N ILE A 16 6.21 -7.46 -1.60
CA ILE A 16 7.28 -7.06 -2.54
C ILE A 16 6.84 -7.45 -3.97
N GLY A 17 7.04 -6.52 -4.91
CA GLY A 17 6.57 -6.63 -6.29
C GLY A 17 5.15 -6.13 -6.51
N LYS A 18 4.48 -5.57 -5.50
CA LYS A 18 3.17 -4.90 -5.63
C LYS A 18 3.30 -3.39 -5.73
N HIS A 19 2.29 -2.79 -6.36
CA HIS A 19 2.23 -1.34 -6.48
C HIS A 19 1.91 -0.71 -5.12
N VAL A 20 2.43 0.50 -4.92
CA VAL A 20 2.24 1.29 -3.72
C VAL A 20 1.79 2.68 -4.16
N TRP A 21 0.69 3.17 -3.59
CA TRP A 21 0.35 4.58 -3.60
C TRP A 21 1.19 5.32 -2.58
N ILE A 22 1.74 6.45 -3.01
CA ILE A 22 2.60 7.33 -2.25
C ILE A 22 1.95 8.70 -2.25
N GLU A 23 1.75 9.26 -1.07
CA GLU A 23 1.28 10.62 -0.87
C GLU A 23 2.39 11.43 -0.20
N ASP A 24 2.78 12.53 -0.83
CA ASP A 24 3.73 13.49 -0.26
C ASP A 24 3.01 14.43 0.70
N LEU A 25 3.23 14.24 2.00
CA LEU A 25 2.54 14.99 3.05
C LEU A 25 3.16 16.39 3.27
N ARG A 26 4.33 16.66 2.68
CA ARG A 26 5.08 17.91 2.90
C ARG A 26 5.35 18.68 1.62
N GLY A 27 4.85 18.20 0.48
CA GLY A 27 5.07 18.81 -0.83
C GLY A 27 6.55 18.87 -1.21
N LEU A 28 7.36 17.88 -0.81
CA LEU A 28 8.79 17.84 -1.11
C LEU A 28 9.05 17.60 -2.61
N ASN A 29 8.18 16.83 -3.26
CA ASN A 29 8.15 16.64 -4.70
C ASN A 29 7.23 17.69 -5.32
N ASN A 30 7.83 18.78 -5.81
CA ASN A 30 7.18 19.91 -6.50
C ASN A 30 6.37 19.54 -7.78
N GLU A 31 6.16 18.25 -8.07
CA GLU A 31 5.51 17.76 -9.29
C GLU A 31 4.12 17.18 -9.04
N LEU A 32 3.96 16.23 -8.10
CA LEU A 32 2.69 15.55 -7.83
C LEU A 32 2.58 15.13 -6.36
N THR A 33 1.46 15.45 -5.71
CA THR A 33 1.12 15.03 -4.34
C THR A 33 0.91 13.53 -4.25
N HIS A 34 0.22 12.95 -5.23
CA HIS A 34 -0.11 11.52 -5.28
C HIS A 34 0.59 10.82 -6.43
N GLN A 35 1.26 9.73 -6.11
CA GLN A 35 2.09 8.98 -7.04
C GLN A 35 1.92 7.48 -6.83
N CYS A 36 2.25 6.69 -7.86
CA CYS A 36 2.28 5.23 -7.75
C CYS A 36 3.66 4.71 -8.11
N GLY A 37 4.20 3.82 -7.28
CA GLY A 37 5.45 3.13 -7.52
C GLY A 37 5.32 1.64 -7.33
N LEU A 38 6.42 0.92 -7.55
CA LEU A 38 6.51 -0.53 -7.36
C LEU A 38 7.42 -0.83 -6.16
N LEU A 39 6.91 -1.58 -5.18
CA LEU A 39 7.69 -2.01 -4.01
C LEU A 39 8.75 -3.03 -4.43
N LYS A 40 10.02 -2.71 -4.22
CA LYS A 40 11.16 -3.55 -4.63
C LYS A 40 11.93 -4.17 -3.47
N GLY A 41 11.84 -3.59 -2.27
CA GLY A 41 12.61 -4.05 -1.12
C GLY A 41 12.33 -3.22 0.12
N LEU A 42 12.95 -3.62 1.23
CA LEU A 42 12.81 -2.99 2.53
C LEU A 42 14.16 -2.97 3.25
N LYS A 43 14.34 -2.01 4.14
CA LYS A 43 15.39 -1.96 5.16
C LYS A 43 14.77 -1.52 6.50
N GLU A 44 15.58 -1.38 7.53
CA GLU A 44 15.16 -1.15 8.92
C GLU A 44 14.12 -0.03 9.12
N ASP A 45 14.20 1.04 8.32
CA ASP A 45 13.41 2.26 8.47
C ASP A 45 12.80 2.77 7.15
N ALA A 46 12.86 1.97 6.07
CA ALA A 46 12.51 2.45 4.74
C ALA A 46 12.07 1.36 3.78
N ILE A 47 11.30 1.77 2.78
CA ILE A 47 10.92 0.94 1.63
C ILE A 47 11.64 1.41 0.37
N LEU A 48 12.01 0.46 -0.47
CA LEU A 48 12.59 0.73 -1.78
C LEU A 48 11.49 0.75 -2.82
N ILE A 49 11.28 1.90 -3.43
CA ILE A 49 10.28 2.10 -4.47
C ILE A 49 10.95 2.38 -5.80
N SER A 50 10.48 1.70 -6.84
CA SER A 50 10.74 2.06 -8.23
C SER A 50 9.64 3.00 -8.71
N TYR A 51 10.00 4.24 -9.09
CA TYR A 51 9.08 5.29 -9.52
C TYR A 51 9.71 6.16 -10.63
N VAL A 52 8.98 6.43 -11.72
CA VAL A 52 9.39 7.28 -12.87
C VAL A 52 10.87 7.09 -13.24
N SER A 53 11.23 5.83 -13.51
CA SER A 53 12.60 5.42 -13.89
C SER A 53 13.70 5.61 -12.83
N ARG A 54 13.33 5.95 -11.60
CA ARG A 54 14.24 6.03 -10.44
C ARG A 54 13.95 4.91 -9.45
N LEU A 55 14.96 4.60 -8.65
CA LEU A 55 14.88 3.67 -7.54
C LEU A 55 15.25 4.45 -6.28
N LEU A 56 14.32 4.58 -5.33
CA LEU A 56 14.47 5.46 -4.18
C LEU A 56 14.14 4.72 -2.89
N TRP A 57 14.98 4.90 -1.88
CA TRP A 57 14.66 4.53 -0.51
C TRP A 57 13.82 5.64 0.10
N MET A 58 12.57 5.31 0.44
CA MET A 58 11.64 6.25 1.04
C MET A 58 11.41 5.87 2.51
N PRO A 59 11.61 6.80 3.46
CA PRO A 59 11.52 6.50 4.88
C PRO A 59 10.08 6.14 5.28
N VAL A 60 9.95 5.15 6.15
CA VAL A 60 8.72 4.82 6.85
C VAL A 60 8.88 5.35 8.26
N ASN A 61 8.21 6.46 8.55
CA ASN A 61 8.24 7.10 9.85
C ASN A 61 6.87 6.99 10.51
N ASP A 62 6.84 7.16 11.82
CA ASP A 62 5.58 7.35 12.54
C ASP A 62 4.83 8.59 12.03
N GLU A 63 3.50 8.56 12.05
CA GLU A 63 2.64 9.61 11.47
C GLU A 63 3.01 11.06 11.86
N ALA A 64 3.48 11.27 13.09
CA ALA A 64 3.82 12.61 13.58
C ALA A 64 5.03 13.23 12.84
N THR A 65 5.91 12.40 12.30
CA THR A 65 7.11 12.81 11.56
C THR A 65 7.11 12.28 10.12
N ALA A 66 5.97 11.75 9.67
CA ALA A 66 5.80 11.21 8.33
C ALA A 66 6.02 12.31 7.29
N LEU A 67 6.94 12.01 6.36
CA LEU A 67 7.13 12.79 5.14
C LEU A 67 6.19 12.32 4.04
N TYR A 68 5.86 11.03 4.08
CA TYR A 68 5.05 10.35 3.09
C TYR A 68 4.04 9.44 3.78
N ARG A 69 2.88 9.25 3.15
CA ARG A 69 1.96 8.16 3.45
C ARG A 69 2.03 7.13 2.33
N TYR A 70 1.96 5.85 2.71
CA TYR A 70 2.04 4.74 1.77
C TYR A 70 0.84 3.82 1.94
N LYS A 71 0.25 3.37 0.82
CA LYS A 71 -0.71 2.27 0.82
C LYS A 71 -0.40 1.28 -0.28
N LEU A 72 -0.43 -0.01 0.05
CA LEU A 72 -0.34 -1.09 -0.93
C LEU A 72 -1.58 -1.07 -1.83
N LEU A 73 -1.39 -1.11 -3.15
CA LEU A 73 -2.49 -1.22 -4.10
C LEU A 73 -2.82 -2.71 -4.28
N LEU A 74 -3.86 -3.15 -3.57
CA LEU A 74 -4.26 -4.56 -3.48
C LEU A 74 -5.66 -4.78 -4.08
N HIS A 75 -6.00 -6.05 -4.26
CA HIS A 75 -7.34 -6.48 -4.68
C HIS A 75 -8.13 -6.98 -3.47
N PRO A 76 -9.38 -6.54 -3.26
CA PRO A 76 -10.22 -7.12 -2.22
C PRO A 76 -10.52 -8.59 -2.53
N LEU A 77 -10.70 -9.41 -1.50
CA LEU A 77 -11.02 -10.84 -1.64
C LEU A 77 -12.35 -11.09 -2.38
N SER A 78 -13.26 -10.11 -2.39
CA SER A 78 -14.49 -10.18 -3.19
C SER A 78 -14.26 -10.26 -4.71
N ARG A 79 -13.02 -10.02 -5.18
CA ARG A 79 -12.62 -10.18 -6.59
C ARG A 79 -12.00 -11.54 -6.91
N LEU A 80 -11.98 -12.49 -5.96
CA LEU A 80 -11.54 -13.86 -6.24
C LEU A 80 -12.50 -14.51 -7.23
N THR A 81 -11.95 -15.06 -8.32
CA THR A 81 -12.73 -15.83 -9.31
C THR A 81 -12.73 -17.32 -8.94
N GLU A 82 -13.68 -18.08 -9.50
CA GLU A 82 -13.74 -19.53 -9.31
C GLU A 82 -12.44 -20.22 -9.74
N ASP A 83 -11.84 -19.81 -10.85
CA ASP A 83 -10.56 -20.36 -11.33
C ASP A 83 -9.41 -20.11 -10.36
N ILE A 84 -9.35 -18.91 -9.77
CA ILE A 84 -8.33 -18.55 -8.77
C ILE A 84 -8.50 -19.42 -7.53
N MET A 85 -9.73 -19.60 -7.06
CA MET A 85 -10.03 -20.46 -5.90
C MET A 85 -9.74 -21.93 -6.18
N ALA A 86 -10.11 -22.45 -7.36
CA ALA A 86 -9.82 -23.82 -7.77
C ALA A 86 -8.31 -24.09 -7.80
N THR A 87 -7.54 -23.16 -8.37
CA THR A 87 -6.07 -23.23 -8.39
C THR A 87 -5.50 -23.25 -6.99
N ALA A 88 -5.98 -22.37 -6.10
CA ALA A 88 -5.50 -22.31 -4.72
C ALA A 88 -5.80 -23.61 -3.95
N ASN A 89 -6.99 -24.17 -4.14
CA ASN A 89 -7.40 -25.44 -3.52
C ASN A 89 -6.61 -26.65 -4.05
N SER A 90 -6.03 -26.55 -5.25
CA SER A 90 -5.14 -27.58 -5.81
C SER A 90 -3.72 -27.56 -5.24
N LEU A 91 -3.37 -26.54 -4.43
CA LEU A 91 -2.02 -26.41 -3.87
C LEU A 91 -1.73 -27.53 -2.86
N PRO A 92 -0.47 -28.01 -2.79
CA PRO A 92 -0.10 -29.20 -2.02
C PRO A 92 -0.24 -29.04 -0.49
N ALA A 93 -0.35 -27.82 0.03
CA ALA A 93 -0.66 -27.56 1.42
C ALA A 93 -1.50 -26.28 1.58
N SER A 94 -2.45 -26.29 2.52
CA SER A 94 -3.32 -25.14 2.82
C SER A 94 -2.55 -23.88 3.19
N GLY A 95 -1.36 -24.02 3.79
CA GLY A 95 -0.47 -22.91 4.12
C GLY A 95 0.03 -22.12 2.89
N PHE A 96 -0.03 -22.68 1.69
CA PHE A 96 0.34 -21.97 0.46
C PHE A 96 -0.80 -21.14 -0.14
N ILE A 97 -2.05 -21.35 0.28
CA ILE A 97 -3.21 -20.62 -0.26
C ILE A 97 -3.06 -19.12 -0.01
N SER A 98 -2.71 -18.74 1.22
CA SER A 98 -2.53 -17.33 1.57
C SER A 98 -1.36 -16.71 0.82
N GLN A 99 -0.23 -17.41 0.71
CA GLN A 99 0.95 -16.96 -0.05
C GLN A 99 0.64 -16.80 -1.54
N TYR A 100 -0.17 -17.70 -2.10
CA TYR A 100 -0.64 -17.62 -3.48
C TYR A 100 -1.48 -16.36 -3.71
N TYR A 101 -2.46 -16.09 -2.85
CA TYR A 101 -3.30 -14.88 -2.95
C TYR A 101 -2.48 -13.59 -2.77
N VAL A 102 -1.56 -13.56 -1.80
CA VAL A 102 -0.60 -12.44 -1.63
C VAL A 102 0.23 -12.23 -2.89
N ARG A 103 0.74 -13.32 -3.51
CA ARG A 103 1.50 -13.26 -4.76
C ARG A 103 0.66 -12.71 -5.91
N LEU A 104 -0.65 -12.95 -5.94
CA LEU A 104 -1.55 -12.35 -6.91
C LEU A 104 -1.89 -10.89 -6.56
N GLY A 105 -1.68 -10.46 -5.31
CA GLY A 105 -1.92 -9.09 -4.86
C GLY A 105 -3.28 -8.91 -4.19
N PHE A 106 -3.88 -9.99 -3.70
CA PHE A 106 -5.09 -9.91 -2.89
C PHE A 106 -4.77 -9.47 -1.46
N ASP A 107 -5.68 -8.70 -0.87
CA ASP A 107 -5.60 -8.26 0.51
C ASP A 107 -5.94 -9.40 1.47
N MET A 108 -4.89 -10.05 1.99
CA MET A 108 -5.00 -11.19 2.91
C MET A 108 -4.86 -10.74 4.36
N PRO A 109 -5.61 -11.35 5.29
CA PRO A 109 -5.41 -11.16 6.73
C PRO A 109 -3.97 -11.39 7.16
N VAL A 110 -3.47 -10.54 8.06
CA VAL A 110 -2.10 -10.61 8.55
C VAL A 110 -2.02 -11.21 9.95
N PHE A 111 -0.86 -11.80 10.22
CA PHE A 111 -0.43 -12.19 11.56
C PHE A 111 0.81 -11.35 11.87
N ILE A 112 0.77 -10.55 12.93
CA ILE A 112 1.84 -9.59 13.27
C ILE A 112 2.69 -10.20 14.39
N ALA A 113 2.11 -10.43 15.56
CA ALA A 113 2.75 -11.06 16.70
C ALA A 113 1.70 -11.75 17.59
N PRO A 114 2.07 -12.68 18.48
CA PRO A 114 1.14 -13.24 19.47
C PRO A 114 0.37 -12.12 20.21
N ASP A 115 -0.93 -12.32 20.40
CA ASP A 115 -1.85 -11.40 21.08
C ASP A 115 -1.97 -9.97 20.49
N HIS A 116 -1.39 -9.73 19.31
CA HIS A 116 -1.45 -8.42 18.68
C HIS A 116 -2.88 -8.10 18.18
N PRO A 117 -3.47 -6.93 18.51
CA PRO A 117 -4.85 -6.56 18.15
C PRO A 117 -5.10 -6.33 16.65
N GLY A 118 -4.02 -6.33 15.86
CA GLY A 118 -4.05 -6.30 14.40
C GLY A 118 -4.13 -7.67 13.73
N ASN A 119 -3.99 -8.77 14.49
CA ASN A 119 -4.08 -10.10 13.92
C ASN A 119 -5.45 -10.35 13.30
N CYS A 120 -5.47 -11.14 12.21
CA CYS A 120 -6.64 -11.49 11.44
C CYS A 120 -7.35 -10.33 10.73
N LYS A 121 -6.80 -9.10 10.83
CA LYS A 121 -7.25 -7.97 10.01
C LYS A 121 -6.58 -7.99 8.65
N THR A 122 -7.28 -7.53 7.63
CA THR A 122 -6.69 -7.28 6.31
C THR A 122 -5.78 -6.06 6.34
N VAL A 123 -4.93 -5.91 5.34
CA VAL A 123 -4.02 -4.77 5.20
C VAL A 123 -4.81 -3.46 5.04
N ALA A 124 -5.96 -3.50 4.36
CA ALA A 124 -6.86 -2.34 4.25
C ALA A 124 -7.50 -1.97 5.60
N GLU A 125 -7.90 -2.96 6.42
CA GLU A 125 -8.42 -2.71 7.78
C GLU A 125 -7.36 -2.13 8.73
N LEU A 126 -6.09 -2.29 8.39
CA LEU A 126 -4.95 -1.66 9.07
C LEU A 126 -4.57 -0.29 8.48
N ASP A 127 -5.35 0.22 7.53
CA ASP A 127 -5.10 1.46 6.78
C ASP A 127 -3.80 1.47 5.95
N LEU A 128 -3.28 0.29 5.64
CA LEU A 128 -2.04 0.11 4.88
C LEU A 128 -2.26 -0.31 3.42
N ALA A 129 -3.52 -0.45 2.98
CA ALA A 129 -3.86 -0.78 1.60
C ALA A 129 -4.97 0.12 1.05
N ASP A 130 -4.99 0.21 -0.28
CA ASP A 130 -6.00 0.91 -1.07
C ASP A 130 -6.43 0.00 -2.24
N TYR A 131 -7.68 0.13 -2.66
CA TYR A 131 -8.26 -0.68 -3.73
C TYR A 131 -8.46 0.09 -5.03
N ARG A 132 -8.15 1.39 -5.04
CA ARG A 132 -8.14 2.21 -6.25
C ARG A 132 -7.04 1.76 -7.21
N SER A 133 -7.31 1.90 -8.49
CA SER A 133 -6.33 1.68 -9.55
C SER A 133 -5.28 2.81 -9.58
N PRO A 134 -4.08 2.57 -10.14
CA PRO A 134 -3.10 3.62 -10.33
C PRO A 134 -3.64 4.84 -11.10
N ARG A 135 -4.57 4.61 -12.03
CA ARG A 135 -5.23 5.70 -12.78
C ARG A 135 -6.07 6.58 -11.86
N GLU A 136 -6.94 5.99 -11.05
CA GLU A 136 -7.78 6.71 -10.09
C GLU A 136 -6.93 7.51 -9.09
N ILE A 137 -5.78 6.98 -8.68
CA ILE A 137 -4.83 7.69 -7.81
C ILE A 137 -4.23 8.92 -8.50
N LEU A 138 -3.81 8.79 -9.77
CA LEU A 138 -3.25 9.92 -10.51
C LEU A 138 -4.28 11.03 -10.73
N GLU A 139 -5.56 10.67 -10.91
CA GLU A 139 -6.69 11.59 -11.08
C GLU A 139 -6.95 12.47 -9.83
N LEU A 140 -6.48 12.05 -8.64
CA LEU A 140 -6.57 12.86 -7.41
C LEU A 140 -5.81 14.18 -7.53
N ASN A 141 -4.63 14.18 -8.17
CA ASN A 141 -3.82 15.40 -8.31
C ASN A 141 -4.57 16.51 -9.07
N TYR A 142 -5.37 16.15 -10.07
CA TYR A 142 -6.16 17.12 -10.82
C TYR A 142 -7.37 17.63 -10.03
N SER A 143 -7.96 16.77 -9.21
CA SER A 143 -9.10 17.12 -8.35
C SER A 143 -8.69 18.13 -7.27
N GLU A 144 -7.51 17.96 -6.68
CA GLU A 144 -6.95 18.87 -5.67
C GLU A 144 -6.49 20.22 -6.26
N ALA A 145 -5.93 20.20 -7.47
CA ALA A 145 -5.58 21.45 -8.17
C ALA A 145 -6.83 22.30 -8.49
N ALA A 146 -7.94 21.65 -8.84
CA ALA A 146 -9.21 22.33 -9.12
C ALA A 146 -9.85 22.96 -7.86
N SER A 147 -9.79 22.28 -6.70
CA SER A 147 -10.32 22.82 -5.44
C SER A 147 -9.48 23.98 -4.89
N THR A 148 -8.15 23.92 -5.06
CA THR A 148 -7.25 25.01 -4.65
C THR A 148 -7.51 26.29 -5.47
N SER A 149 -7.81 26.15 -6.76
CA SER A 149 -8.09 27.28 -7.66
C SER A 149 -9.42 27.99 -7.38
N GLN A 150 -10.41 27.29 -6.80
CA GLN A 150 -11.70 27.90 -6.45
C GLN A 150 -11.66 28.70 -5.15
N THR A 151 -10.70 28.42 -4.26
CA THR A 151 -10.57 29.13 -2.98
C THR A 151 -9.92 30.52 -3.15
N SER A 152 -9.22 30.75 -4.26
CA SER A 152 -8.55 32.03 -4.55
C SER A 152 -9.45 33.10 -5.18
N ILE A 153 -10.74 32.80 -5.41
CA ILE A 153 -11.72 33.74 -6.00
C ILE A 153 -12.77 34.10 -4.94
N ILE A 154 -12.32 34.54 -3.77
CA ILE A 154 -13.17 35.30 -2.82
C ILE A 154 -12.31 36.42 -2.22
N LEU A 155 -12.19 37.53 -2.96
CA LEU A 155 -11.86 38.85 -2.44
C LEU A 155 -12.68 39.88 -3.20
#